data_AF-A0A845F161-F1
#
_entry.id   AF-A0A845F161-F1
#
_cell.length_a   1.000
_cell.length_b   1.000
_cell.length_c   1.000
_cell.angle_alpha   90.00
_cell.angle_beta   90.00
_cell.angle_gamma   90.00
#
_symmetry.space_group_name_H-M   'P 1'
#
loop_
_entity.id
_entity.type
_entity.pdbx_description
1 polymer ?
#
loop_
_entity_poly.entity_id
_entity_poly.type
_entity_poly.pdbx_seq_one_letter_code
_entity_poly.pdbx_strand_id
1 'polypeptide(L)' 'MEDVAFWIMTGGGLLSLIAWGWYYTALGKRISKEEEKEGRDLTYEINPFTGSSRGAKDG' A
#
# COMPACT_ATOMS: atom_id res chain seq x y z
N MET A 1 -2.12 25.08 -24.95
CA MET A 1 -1.29 23.88 -24.72
C MET A 1 -0.75 23.86 -23.29
N GLU A 2 -0.26 24.99 -22.78
CA GLU A 2 0.29 25.10 -21.42
C GLU A 2 -0.74 24.82 -20.31
N ASP A 3 -1.99 25.30 -20.44
CA ASP A 3 -3.05 25.03 -19.46
C ASP A 3 -3.41 23.54 -19.35
N VAL A 4 -3.45 22.85 -20.48
CA VAL A 4 -3.75 21.41 -20.53
C VAL A 4 -2.64 20.62 -19.84
N ALA A 5 -1.38 20.97 -20.10
CA ALA A 5 -0.24 20.35 -19.43
C ALA A 5 -0.24 20.62 -17.92
N PHE A 6 -0.61 21.83 -17.48
CA PHE A 6 -0.74 22.18 -16.06
C PHE A 6 -1.81 21.33 -15.36
N TRP A 7 -2.98 21.17 -15.97
CA TRP A 7 -4.05 20.33 -15.41
C TRP A 7 -3.74 18.84 -15.43
N ILE A 8 -3.02 18.35 -16.45
CA ILE A 8 -2.56 16.95 -16.49
C ILE A 8 -1.54 16.69 -15.38
N MET A 9 -0.53 17.56 -15.20
CA MET A 9 0.47 17.38 -14.15
C MET A 9 -0.13 17.52 -12.76
N THR A 10 -0.93 18.57 -12.53
CA THR A 10 -1.53 18.83 -11.21
C THR A 10 -2.61 17.82 -10.87
N GLY A 11 -3.54 17.57 -11.81
CA GLY A 11 -4.61 16.60 -11.63
C GLY A 11 -4.09 15.18 -11.56
N GLY A 12 -3.15 14.80 -12.44
CA GLY A 12 -2.49 13.50 -12.42
C GLY A 12 -1.73 13.27 -11.11
N GLY A 13 -0.94 14.26 -10.67
CA GLY A 13 -0.23 14.19 -9.40
C GLY A 13 -1.15 14.03 -8.19
N LEU A 14 -2.24 14.81 -8.12
CA LEU A 14 -3.21 14.70 -7.04
C LEU A 14 -3.90 13.33 -7.02
N LEU A 15 -4.31 12.82 -8.19
CA LEU A 15 -4.90 11.49 -8.31
C LEU A 15 -3.93 10.38 -7.90
N SER A 16 -2.65 10.49 -8.25
CA SER A 16 -1.62 9.54 -7.82
C SER A 16 -1.47 9.52 -6.29
N LEU A 17 -1.50 10.68 -5.63
CA LEU A 17 -1.43 10.75 -4.16
C LEU A 17 -2.66 10.14 -3.49
N ILE A 18 -3.85 10.35 -4.04
CA ILE A 18 -5.09 9.75 -3.54
C ILE A 18 -5.05 8.22 -3.70
N ALA A 19 -4.63 7.74 -4.88
CA ALA A 19 -4.50 6.30 -5.14
C ALA A 19 -3.48 5.65 -4.19
N TRP A 20 -2.36 6.33 -3.95
CA TRP A 20 -1.35 5.91 -2.97
C TRP A 20 -1.96 5.81 -1.57
N GLY A 21 -2.62 6.85 -1.06
CA GLY A 21 -3.26 6.81 0.26
C GLY A 21 -4.33 5.70 0.39
N TRP A 22 -5.12 5.48 -0.68
CA TRP A 22 -6.09 4.40 -0.72
C TRP A 22 -5.43 3.02 -0.64
N TYR A 23 -4.30 2.83 -1.32
CA TYR A 23 -3.56 1.57 -1.30
C TYR A 23 -3.13 1.20 0.13
N TYR A 24 -2.53 2.12 0.89
CA TYR A 24 -2.09 1.83 2.26
C TYR A 24 -3.25 1.60 3.23
N THR A 25 -4.35 2.35 3.09
CA THR A 25 -5.54 2.15 3.93
C THR A 25 -6.22 0.82 3.64
N ALA A 26 -6.34 0.44 2.37
CA ALA A 26 -6.88 -0.86 1.97
C ALA A 26 -5.98 -2.02 2.44
N LEU A 27 -4.66 -1.84 2.37
CA LEU A 27 -3.69 -2.81 2.85
C LEU A 27 -3.81 -3.02 4.37
N GLY A 28 -3.81 -1.93 5.15
CA GLY A 28 -4.00 -2.01 6.60
C GLY A 28 -5.31 -2.71 6.98
N LYS A 29 -6.41 -2.40 6.28
CA LYS A 29 -7.70 -3.03 6.52
C LYS A 29 -7.72 -4.53 6.21
N ARG A 30 -6.94 -4.99 5.22
CA ARG A 30 -6.77 -6.42 4.93
C ARG A 30 -5.98 -7.11 6.05
N ILE A 31 -4.86 -6.50 6.45
CA ILE A 31 -3.99 -7.01 7.52
C ILE A 31 -4.78 -7.17 8.81
N SER A 32 -5.47 -6.11 9.28
CA SER A 32 -6.25 -6.18 10.51
C SER A 32 -7.37 -7.22 10.46
N LYS A 33 -7.97 -7.45 9.27
CA LYS A 33 -9.00 -8.48 9.09
C LYS A 33 -8.43 -9.90 9.13
N GLU A 34 -7.20 -10.09 8.69
CA GLU A 34 -6.49 -11.37 8.81
C GLU A 34 -6.03 -11.61 10.25
N GLU A 35 -5.52 -10.58 10.93
CA GLU A 35 -5.15 -10.65 12.35
C GLU A 35 -6.34 -11.00 13.26
N GLU A 36 -7.52 -10.43 13.00
CA GLU A 36 -8.76 -10.73 13.74
C GLU A 36 -9.21 -12.19 13.56
N LYS A 37 -8.98 -12.77 12.37
CA LYS A 37 -9.34 -14.17 12.07
C LYS A 37 -8.36 -15.17 12.69
N GLU A 38 -7.08 -14.85 12.66
CA GLU A 38 -6.00 -15.73 13.13
C GLU A 38 -5.71 -15.53 14.62
N GLY A 39 -6.24 -14.47 15.23
CA GLY A 39 -6.09 -14.18 16.66
C GLY A 39 -4.67 -13.83 17.07
N ARG A 40 -3.81 -13.43 16.11
CA ARG A 40 -2.41 -13.05 16.32
C ARG A 40 -2.00 -11.94 15.37
N ASP A 41 -0.96 -11.18 15.74
CA ASP A 41 -0.36 -10.17 14.89
C ASP A 41 0.31 -10.82 13.67
N LEU A 42 -0.04 -10.35 12.48
CA LEU A 42 0.45 -10.83 11.18
C LEU A 42 1.09 -9.69 10.39
N THR A 43 1.15 -8.49 10.97
CA THR A 43 1.78 -7.30 10.40
C THR A 43 3.20 -7.55 9.88
N TYR A 44 3.92 -8.54 10.40
CA TYR A 44 5.27 -8.93 9.95
C TYR A 44 5.34 -10.15 9.03
N GLU A 45 4.19 -10.73 8.65
CA GLU A 45 4.12 -11.95 7.82
C GLU A 45 3.42 -11.70 6.49
N ILE A 46 2.33 -10.91 6.49
CA ILE A 46 1.52 -10.64 5.29
C ILE A 46 1.74 -9.23 4.70
N ASN A 47 2.40 -8.34 5.43
CA ASN A 47 2.65 -6.99 4.95
C ASN A 47 3.76 -7.02 3.87
N PRO A 48 3.54 -6.52 2.66
CA PRO A 48 4.57 -6.50 1.62
C PRO A 48 5.79 -5.62 1.92
N PHE A 49 5.72 -4.71 2.90
CA PHE A 49 6.81 -3.79 3.26
C PHE A 49 7.64 -4.27 4.46
N THR A 50 7.01 -4.96 5.43
CA THR A 50 7.69 -5.51 6.64
C THR A 50 7.77 -7.04 6.64
N GLY A 51 6.90 -7.72 5.90
CA GLY A 51 6.86 -9.17 5.70
C GLY A 51 7.84 -9.71 4.67
N SER A 52 8.91 -8.96 4.37
CA SER A 52 10.09 -9.50 3.71
C SER A 52 11.05 -10.03 4.77
N SER A 53 10.85 -11.27 5.20
CA SER A 53 11.91 -12.07 5.84
C SER A 53 11.84 -13.57 5.55
N ARG A 54 10.94 -14.03 4.65
CA ARG A 54 11.00 -15.40 4.07
C ARG A 54 11.46 -15.45 2.61
N GLY A 55 12.11 -14.39 2.12
CA GLY A 55 12.80 -14.37 0.82
C GLY A 55 14.33 -14.19 0.91
N ALA A 56 14.90 -14.08 2.11
CA ALA A 56 16.33 -13.82 2.33
C ALA A 56 17.08 -15.00 3.01
N LYS A 57 16.46 -16.17 3.14
CA LYS A 57 17.09 -17.38 3.67
C LYS A 57 16.64 -18.62 2.91
N ASP A 58 16.99 -18.68 1.64
CA ASP A 58 17.27 -19.93 0.94
C ASP A 58 18.64 -19.75 0.28
N GLY A 59 19.68 -20.01 1.06
CA GLY A 59 21.10 -19.99 0.72
C GLY A 59 21.86 -20.83 1.74
#